data_AF-A0A453H072-F1
#
_entry.id   AF-A0A453H072-F1
#
_cell.length_a   1.000
_cell.length_b   1.000
_cell.length_c   1.000
_cell.angle_alpha   90.00
_cell.angle_beta   90.00
_cell.angle_gamma   90.00
#
_symmetry.space_group_name_H-M   'P 1'
#
loop_
_entity.id
_entity.type
_entity.pdbx_description
1 polymer ?
#
loop_
_entity_poly.entity_id
_entity_poly.type
_entity_poly.pdbx_seq_one_letter_code
_entity_poly.pdbx_strand_id
1 'polypeptide(L)'
;GFVGPAVESATPGARAATLASSRGGTDSSLAICRVLNGMWQTSGGWGRIDRADAVDAMLAYADAGLSTFDMADHYGPAEDLYGMFINKVRRERPPEMLEEVRGLTKWVPPPVKMTRSFVEENINRSRKRMDVAALDMLQFHWWDYANPGYLDALKHITDLKEEGKIKTVALTNFDTERLQIILENGIPIVSNQVQHSIVDMRPQKKMAELCELTGVKLITYGTVMGGLLSEKFLDTNINIPFAGPPLNTPSLQKYKRVSSL
;
A
#
# COMPACT_ATOMS: atom_id res chain seq x y z
N GLY A 1 11.07 -3.37 39.85
CA GLY A 1 10.24 -2.68 38.86
C GLY A 1 11.16 -2.03 37.86
N PHE A 2 11.22 -2.54 36.63
CA PHE A 2 12.00 -1.95 35.56
C PHE A 2 11.09 -0.99 34.79
N VAL A 3 11.36 0.30 34.92
CA VAL A 3 10.75 1.34 34.10
C VAL A 3 11.50 1.31 32.76
N GLY A 4 10.81 0.91 31.68
CA GLY A 4 11.37 0.95 30.33
C GLY A 4 11.65 2.39 29.88
N PRO A 5 12.55 2.60 28.90
CA PRO A 5 12.91 3.94 28.47
C PRO A 5 11.70 4.63 27.83
N ALA A 6 11.56 5.92 28.12
CA ALA A 6 10.56 6.76 27.49
C ALA A 6 10.75 6.74 25.97
N VAL A 7 9.67 6.46 25.24
CA VAL A 7 9.64 6.61 23.78
C VAL A 7 9.72 8.11 23.49
N GLU A 8 10.89 8.59 23.06
CA GLU A 8 11.03 9.97 22.56
C GLU A 8 10.05 10.19 21.41
N SER A 9 9.20 11.21 21.56
CA SER A 9 8.28 11.64 20.51
C SER A 9 9.09 12.24 19.37
N ALA A 10 9.32 11.46 18.30
CA ALA A 10 9.94 11.95 17.08
C ALA A 10 9.25 13.23 16.57
N THR A 11 10.04 14.25 16.20
CA THR A 11 9.60 15.54 15.65
C THR A 11 8.59 15.35 14.51
N PRO A 12 7.51 16.17 14.45
CA PRO A 12 6.41 15.99 13.49
C PRO A 12 6.84 15.90 12.02
N GLY A 13 7.88 16.63 11.61
CA GLY A 13 8.40 16.62 10.24
C GLY A 13 9.18 15.35 9.81
N ALA A 14 9.62 14.50 10.75
CA ALA A 14 10.44 13.32 10.45
C ALA A 14 9.61 12.09 10.02
N ARG A 15 8.28 12.12 10.21
CA ARG A 15 7.38 10.96 10.04
C ARG A 15 6.71 10.90 8.68
N ALA A 16 6.72 11.98 7.91
CA ALA A 16 6.07 12.06 6.61
C ALA A 16 7.08 11.97 5.45
N ALA A 17 6.63 11.44 4.32
CA ALA A 17 7.30 11.49 3.03
C ALA A 17 6.32 12.03 1.98
N THR A 18 6.79 12.92 1.13
CA THR A 18 5.99 13.44 0.01
C THR A 18 6.29 12.65 -1.26
N LEU A 19 5.24 12.11 -1.85
CA LEU A 19 5.26 11.44 -3.14
C LEU A 19 4.74 12.43 -4.18
N ALA A 20 5.52 12.72 -5.22
CA ALA A 20 5.12 13.69 -6.22
C ALA A 20 5.48 13.24 -7.64
N SER A 21 4.71 13.70 -8.60
CA SER A 21 4.94 13.49 -10.04
C SER A 21 4.44 14.70 -10.80
N SER A 22 5.22 15.17 -11.77
CA SER A 22 4.85 16.22 -12.71
C SER A 22 5.12 15.67 -14.12
N ARG A 23 4.10 15.06 -14.72
CA ARG A 23 4.18 14.40 -16.03
C ARG A 23 2.89 14.59 -16.80
N GLY A 24 3.00 14.69 -18.13
CA GLY A 24 1.83 14.84 -19.00
C GLY A 24 1.00 16.11 -18.75
N GLY A 25 1.59 17.16 -18.17
CA GLY A 25 0.87 18.39 -17.80
C GLY A 25 0.07 18.29 -16.50
N THR A 26 0.18 17.17 -15.78
CA THR A 26 -0.60 16.89 -14.58
C THR A 26 0.31 16.72 -13.37
N ASP A 27 0.11 17.58 -12.38
CA ASP A 27 0.81 17.51 -11.11
C ASP A 27 0.07 16.61 -10.11
N SER A 28 0.86 15.88 -9.33
CA SER A 28 0.40 15.01 -8.25
C SER A 28 1.32 15.19 -7.06
N SER A 29 0.75 15.34 -5.87
CA SER A 29 1.51 15.31 -4.63
C SER A 29 0.67 14.71 -3.51
N LEU A 30 1.28 13.85 -2.70
CA LEU A 30 0.67 13.27 -1.52
C LEU A 30 1.71 13.10 -0.42
N ALA A 31 1.48 13.73 0.72
CA ALA A 31 2.22 13.43 1.93
C ALA A 31 1.62 12.18 2.61
N ILE A 32 2.46 11.21 2.92
CA ILE A 32 2.11 9.96 3.61
C ILE A 32 3.08 9.68 4.76
N CYS A 33 2.70 8.83 5.71
CA CYS A 33 3.63 8.33 6.73
C CYS A 33 4.75 7.48 6.08
N ARG A 34 5.96 7.54 6.65
CA ARG A 34 7.08 6.66 6.24
C ARG A 34 6.87 5.19 6.61
N VAL A 35 6.00 4.94 7.59
CA VAL A 35 5.54 3.61 7.99
C VAL A 35 4.03 3.56 7.76
N LEU A 36 3.57 2.62 6.94
CA LEU A 36 2.18 2.48 6.55
C LEU A 36 1.52 1.34 7.32
N ASN A 37 0.26 1.50 7.69
CA ASN A 37 -0.55 0.43 8.25
C ASN A 37 -1.16 -0.38 7.10
N GLY A 38 -0.52 -1.50 6.74
CA GLY A 38 -1.09 -2.40 5.75
C GLY A 38 -2.22 -3.26 6.34
N MET A 39 -3.31 -3.37 5.60
CA MET A 39 -4.52 -4.07 6.01
C MET A 39 -4.63 -5.49 5.41
N TRP A 40 -3.52 -6.08 4.94
CA TRP A 40 -3.57 -7.39 4.25
C TRP A 40 -4.06 -8.53 5.14
N GLN A 41 -3.99 -8.40 6.47
CA GLN A 41 -4.52 -9.36 7.43
C GLN A 41 -6.05 -9.52 7.28
N THR A 42 -6.74 -8.53 6.70
CA THR A 42 -8.19 -8.59 6.49
C THR A 42 -8.59 -9.44 5.26
N SER A 43 -7.63 -9.95 4.48
CA SER A 43 -7.85 -10.77 3.27
C SER A 43 -8.52 -12.15 3.53
N GLY A 44 -8.85 -12.49 4.78
CA GLY A 44 -9.55 -13.73 5.14
C GLY A 44 -8.65 -14.88 5.59
N GLY A 45 -7.33 -14.78 5.43
CA GLY A 45 -6.38 -15.82 5.84
C GLY A 45 -6.04 -15.83 7.35
N TRP A 46 -6.61 -14.92 8.14
CA TRP A 46 -6.21 -14.66 9.53
C TRP A 46 -7.35 -14.82 10.55
N GLY A 47 -8.47 -15.43 10.15
CA GLY A 47 -9.64 -15.67 11.00
C GLY A 47 -10.73 -14.60 10.90
N ARG A 48 -11.68 -14.64 11.83
CA ARG A 48 -12.82 -13.70 11.85
C ARG A 48 -12.35 -12.32 12.29
N ILE A 49 -12.79 -11.30 11.57
CA ILE A 49 -12.51 -9.89 11.88
C ILE A 49 -13.72 -9.33 12.63
N ASP A 50 -13.49 -8.86 13.86
CA ASP A 50 -14.45 -7.97 14.50
C ASP A 50 -14.28 -6.56 13.91
N ARG A 51 -15.36 -6.01 13.37
CA ARG A 51 -15.31 -4.73 12.66
C ARG A 51 -15.12 -3.56 13.61
N ALA A 52 -15.67 -3.62 14.82
CA ALA A 52 -15.55 -2.54 15.79
C ALA A 52 -14.10 -2.47 16.29
N ASP A 53 -13.54 -3.59 16.71
CA ASP A 53 -12.16 -3.67 17.17
C ASP A 53 -11.17 -3.23 16.09
N ALA A 54 -11.41 -3.62 14.83
CA ALA A 54 -10.56 -3.21 13.71
C ALA A 54 -10.60 -1.68 13.49
N VAL A 55 -11.78 -1.07 13.55
CA VAL A 55 -11.94 0.38 13.38
C VAL A 55 -11.34 1.14 14.56
N ASP A 56 -11.52 0.66 15.78
CA ASP A 56 -10.94 1.28 16.98
C ASP A 56 -9.40 1.18 16.95
N ALA A 57 -8.84 0.07 16.47
CA ALA A 57 -7.40 -0.06 16.23
C ALA A 57 -6.90 0.93 15.17
N MET A 58 -7.63 1.12 14.05
CA MET A 58 -7.28 2.14 13.05
C MET A 58 -7.28 3.55 13.64
N LEU A 59 -8.27 3.88 14.48
CA LEU A 59 -8.32 5.13 15.22
C LEU A 59 -7.08 5.31 16.10
N ALA A 60 -6.73 4.29 16.89
CA ALA A 60 -5.56 4.35 17.77
C ALA A 60 -4.24 4.54 17.00
N TYR A 61 -4.08 3.91 15.83
CA TYR A 61 -2.93 4.17 14.96
C TYR A 61 -2.89 5.60 14.46
N ALA A 62 -4.04 6.11 13.99
CA ALA A 62 -4.14 7.48 13.51
C ALA A 62 -3.78 8.47 14.63
N ASP A 63 -4.36 8.32 15.83
CA ASP A 63 -4.08 9.14 17.02
C ASP A 63 -2.58 9.09 17.43
N ALA A 64 -1.88 7.98 17.16
CA ALA A 64 -0.44 7.85 17.39
C ALA A 64 0.43 8.49 16.28
N GLY A 65 -0.17 9.07 15.25
CA GLY A 65 0.49 9.67 14.09
C GLY A 65 0.86 8.68 12.99
N LEU A 66 0.30 7.46 13.00
CA LEU A 66 0.36 6.49 11.92
C LEU A 66 -0.93 6.60 11.10
N SER A 67 -1.07 7.70 10.37
CA SER A 67 -2.32 8.12 9.71
C SER A 67 -2.49 7.58 8.27
N THR A 68 -1.56 6.75 7.79
CA THR A 68 -1.60 6.21 6.43
C THR A 68 -1.96 4.72 6.42
N PHE A 69 -3.03 4.38 5.70
CA PHE A 69 -3.58 3.02 5.63
C PHE A 69 -3.51 2.47 4.21
N ASP A 70 -2.95 1.27 4.08
CA ASP A 70 -2.67 0.61 2.81
C ASP A 70 -3.54 -0.64 2.65
N MET A 71 -4.38 -0.65 1.63
CA MET A 71 -5.43 -1.65 1.44
C MET A 71 -5.58 -2.07 -0.04
N ALA A 72 -6.57 -2.91 -0.35
CA ALA A 72 -6.88 -3.38 -1.70
C ALA A 72 -8.37 -3.69 -1.85
N ASP A 73 -8.86 -3.58 -3.08
CA ASP A 73 -10.21 -4.01 -3.50
C ASP A 73 -10.55 -5.45 -3.08
N HIS A 74 -9.59 -6.36 -3.17
CA HIS A 74 -9.72 -7.78 -2.88
C HIS A 74 -9.35 -8.17 -1.44
N TYR A 75 -8.97 -7.22 -0.57
CA TYR A 75 -8.63 -7.50 0.83
C TYR A 75 -9.85 -7.61 1.74
N GLY A 76 -10.76 -8.54 1.42
CA GLY A 76 -11.96 -8.78 2.22
C GLY A 76 -12.69 -7.46 2.53
N PRO A 77 -12.94 -7.12 3.81
CA PRO A 77 -13.64 -5.89 4.20
C PRO A 77 -12.73 -4.65 4.35
N ALA A 78 -11.47 -4.66 3.89
CA ALA A 78 -10.51 -3.57 4.16
C ALA A 78 -11.04 -2.18 3.78
N GLU A 79 -11.57 -2.04 2.56
CA GLU A 79 -12.11 -0.76 2.09
C GLU A 79 -13.33 -0.32 2.91
N ASP A 80 -14.19 -1.27 3.30
CA ASP A 80 -15.37 -1.00 4.12
C ASP A 80 -14.98 -0.58 5.55
N LEU A 81 -13.96 -1.21 6.12
CA LEU A 81 -13.39 -0.84 7.43
C LEU A 81 -12.80 0.57 7.38
N TYR A 82 -12.11 0.93 6.29
CA TYR A 82 -11.63 2.29 6.08
C TYR A 82 -12.80 3.29 6.01
N GLY A 83 -13.90 2.96 5.31
CA GLY A 83 -15.10 3.78 5.28
C GLY A 83 -15.76 3.97 6.65
N MET A 84 -15.79 2.92 7.48
CA MET A 84 -16.27 3.03 8.87
C MET A 84 -15.34 3.91 9.72
N PHE A 85 -14.03 3.71 9.57
CA PHE A 85 -12.98 4.46 10.25
C PHE A 85 -13.03 5.96 9.90
N ILE A 86 -13.05 6.34 8.63
CA ILE A 86 -13.06 7.76 8.23
C ILE A 86 -14.33 8.46 8.72
N ASN A 87 -15.47 7.76 8.74
CA ASN A 87 -16.71 8.27 9.33
C ASN A 87 -16.62 8.46 10.83
N LYS A 88 -15.91 7.58 11.55
CA LYS A 88 -15.66 7.74 12.97
C LYS A 88 -14.75 8.95 13.22
N VAL A 89 -13.69 9.13 12.43
CA VAL A 89 -12.84 10.34 12.47
C VAL A 89 -13.69 11.60 12.25
N ARG A 90 -14.57 11.63 11.24
CA ARG A 90 -15.47 12.78 10.96
C ARG A 90 -16.35 13.18 12.14
N ARG A 91 -16.76 12.20 12.97
CA ARG A 91 -17.67 12.43 14.11
C ARG A 91 -16.94 12.73 15.41
N GLU A 92 -15.76 12.14 15.60
CA GLU A 92 -15.13 12.02 16.92
C GLU A 92 -13.76 12.69 17.02
N ARG A 93 -13.24 13.26 15.92
CA ARG A 93 -11.92 13.93 15.90
C ARG A 93 -12.01 15.34 15.30
N PRO A 94 -11.03 16.20 15.61
CA PRO A 94 -10.90 17.50 14.97
C PRO A 94 -10.80 17.40 13.43
N PRO A 95 -11.33 18.37 12.67
CA PRO A 95 -11.30 18.34 11.20
C PRO A 95 -9.91 18.15 10.59
N GLU A 96 -8.86 18.65 11.26
CA GLU A 96 -7.46 18.53 10.85
C GLU A 96 -7.04 17.06 10.71
N MET A 97 -7.59 16.17 11.54
CA MET A 97 -7.32 14.73 11.47
C MET A 97 -7.75 14.13 10.12
N LEU A 98 -8.85 14.62 9.53
CA LEU A 98 -9.30 14.18 8.20
C LEU A 98 -8.36 14.64 7.11
N GLU A 99 -7.70 15.78 7.30
CA GLU A 99 -6.69 16.29 6.39
C GLU A 99 -5.34 15.59 6.53
N GLU A 100 -5.11 14.83 7.60
CA GLU A 100 -3.88 14.06 7.82
C GLU A 100 -3.99 12.58 7.42
N VAL A 101 -5.18 11.99 7.57
CA VAL A 101 -5.42 10.58 7.26
C VAL A 101 -5.36 10.34 5.75
N ARG A 102 -4.74 9.23 5.34
CA ARG A 102 -4.55 8.85 3.93
C ARG A 102 -4.94 7.40 3.69
N GLY A 103 -5.74 7.17 2.65
CA GLY A 103 -6.13 5.84 2.19
C GLY A 103 -5.48 5.48 0.84
N LEU A 104 -4.66 4.43 0.81
CA LEU A 104 -4.08 3.89 -0.41
C LEU A 104 -4.75 2.57 -0.75
N THR A 105 -5.50 2.49 -1.85
CA THR A 105 -6.14 1.23 -2.25
C THR A 105 -5.50 0.66 -3.51
N LYS A 106 -5.32 -0.66 -3.56
CA LYS A 106 -4.94 -1.37 -4.77
C LYS A 106 -6.16 -1.76 -5.58
N TRP A 107 -6.05 -1.62 -6.88
CA TRP A 107 -7.00 -2.21 -7.82
C TRP A 107 -6.31 -3.30 -8.63
N VAL A 108 -6.89 -4.50 -8.58
CA VAL A 108 -6.35 -5.71 -9.20
C VAL A 108 -7.39 -6.25 -10.19
N PRO A 109 -7.39 -5.76 -11.44
CA PRO A 109 -8.40 -6.16 -12.40
C PRO A 109 -8.25 -7.64 -12.81
N PRO A 110 -9.36 -8.33 -13.11
CA PRO A 110 -9.31 -9.58 -13.86
C PRO A 110 -8.80 -9.33 -15.31
N PRO A 111 -8.35 -10.38 -16.03
CA PRO A 111 -7.85 -10.26 -17.40
C PRO A 111 -8.99 -10.05 -18.39
N VAL A 112 -9.56 -8.84 -18.41
CA VAL A 112 -10.60 -8.40 -19.33
C VAL A 112 -10.15 -7.17 -20.11
N LYS A 113 -10.93 -6.75 -21.11
CA LYS A 113 -10.64 -5.51 -21.83
C LYS A 113 -10.82 -4.31 -20.91
N MET A 114 -9.81 -3.45 -20.82
CA MET A 114 -9.80 -2.27 -19.96
C MET A 114 -10.55 -1.11 -20.61
N THR A 115 -11.87 -1.21 -20.72
CA THR A 115 -12.70 -0.09 -21.20
C THR A 115 -12.83 0.99 -20.15
N ARG A 116 -13.10 2.23 -20.58
CA ARG A 116 -13.42 3.37 -19.70
C ARG A 116 -14.44 3.02 -18.62
N SER A 117 -15.57 2.47 -19.03
CA SER A 117 -16.69 2.13 -18.13
C SER A 117 -16.29 1.08 -17.09
N PHE A 118 -15.51 0.07 -17.49
CA PHE A 118 -15.07 -0.99 -16.59
C PHE A 118 -14.12 -0.44 -15.52
N VAL A 119 -13.13 0.36 -15.93
CA VAL A 119 -12.20 1.02 -15.00
C VAL A 119 -12.99 1.89 -14.03
N GLU A 120 -13.83 2.78 -14.55
CA GLU A 120 -14.59 3.73 -13.75
C GLU A 120 -15.54 3.05 -12.74
N GLU A 121 -16.25 1.99 -13.15
CA GLU A 121 -17.13 1.25 -12.25
C GLU A 121 -16.37 0.67 -11.05
N ASN A 122 -15.18 0.10 -11.30
CA ASN A 122 -14.34 -0.46 -10.24
C ASN A 122 -13.80 0.63 -9.32
N ILE A 123 -13.35 1.77 -9.85
CA ILE A 123 -12.88 2.90 -9.02
C ILE A 123 -14.03 3.46 -8.17
N ASN A 124 -15.23 3.59 -8.74
CA ASN A 124 -16.41 4.05 -8.00
C ASN A 124 -16.83 3.07 -6.91
N ARG A 125 -16.63 1.76 -7.12
CA ARG A 125 -16.85 0.73 -6.10
C ARG A 125 -15.93 0.94 -4.90
N SER A 126 -14.63 1.12 -5.12
CA SER A 126 -13.67 1.42 -4.04
C SER A 126 -14.01 2.73 -3.32
N ARG A 127 -14.30 3.81 -4.06
CA ARG A 127 -14.72 5.10 -3.49
C ARG A 127 -15.94 4.96 -2.59
N LYS A 128 -16.94 4.18 -3.02
CA LYS A 128 -18.15 3.91 -2.24
C LYS A 128 -17.86 3.12 -0.97
N ARG A 129 -17.02 2.08 -1.04
CA ARG A 129 -16.67 1.25 0.13
C ARG A 129 -15.85 2.03 1.17
N MET A 130 -14.89 2.81 0.70
CA MET A 130 -14.08 3.71 1.52
C MET A 130 -14.83 4.96 2.00
N ASP A 131 -16.04 5.21 1.47
CA ASP A 131 -16.85 6.39 1.72
C ASP A 131 -16.08 7.72 1.54
N VAL A 132 -15.44 7.87 0.37
CA VAL A 132 -14.65 9.05 0.01
C VAL A 132 -15.06 9.63 -1.34
N ALA A 133 -14.99 10.96 -1.45
CA ALA A 133 -15.21 11.64 -2.72
C ALA A 133 -14.08 11.38 -3.72
N ALA A 134 -12.84 11.18 -3.28
CA ALA A 134 -11.71 10.85 -4.15
C ALA A 134 -10.77 9.88 -3.44
N LEU A 135 -10.17 8.95 -4.19
CA LEU A 135 -9.11 8.09 -3.64
C LEU A 135 -7.84 8.92 -3.47
N ASP A 136 -7.22 8.92 -2.29
CA ASP A 136 -5.95 9.64 -2.09
C ASP A 136 -4.86 9.05 -2.98
N MET A 137 -4.78 7.72 -3.05
CA MET A 137 -3.93 7.00 -3.97
C MET A 137 -4.60 5.72 -4.49
N LEU A 138 -4.58 5.54 -5.81
CA LEU A 138 -4.85 4.26 -6.45
C LEU A 138 -3.55 3.56 -6.82
N GLN A 139 -3.34 2.35 -6.33
CA GLN A 139 -2.18 1.49 -6.66
C GLN A 139 -2.60 0.41 -7.66
N PHE A 140 -2.22 0.57 -8.92
CA PHE A 140 -2.64 -0.33 -9.98
C PHE A 140 -1.76 -1.58 -10.09
N HIS A 141 -2.38 -2.75 -10.19
CA HIS A 141 -1.70 -4.02 -10.48
C HIS A 141 -2.03 -4.54 -11.89
N TRP A 142 -1.11 -5.30 -12.48
CA TRP A 142 -1.36 -6.01 -13.72
C TRP A 142 -0.70 -7.39 -13.71
N TRP A 143 -1.41 -8.39 -14.23
CA TRP A 143 -1.02 -9.80 -14.14
C TRP A 143 -0.07 -10.26 -15.25
N ASP A 144 -0.28 -9.78 -16.47
CA ASP A 144 0.40 -10.31 -17.66
C ASP A 144 0.91 -9.19 -18.56
N TYR A 145 2.23 -9.01 -18.57
CA TYR A 145 2.91 -8.01 -19.39
C TYR A 145 3.02 -8.35 -20.88
N ALA A 146 2.59 -9.54 -21.31
CA ALA A 146 2.37 -9.81 -22.72
C ALA A 146 1.11 -9.09 -23.25
N ASN A 147 0.15 -8.78 -22.37
CA ASN A 147 -1.02 -7.99 -22.69
C ASN A 147 -0.78 -6.49 -22.41
N PRO A 148 -0.76 -5.61 -23.43
CA PRO A 148 -0.51 -4.18 -23.24
C PRO A 148 -1.70 -3.40 -22.65
N GLY A 149 -2.82 -4.06 -22.33
CA GLY A 149 -4.04 -3.43 -21.81
C GLY A 149 -3.86 -2.65 -20.50
N TYR A 150 -2.73 -2.83 -19.80
CA TYR A 150 -2.35 -1.99 -18.67
C TYR A 150 -2.19 -0.51 -19.06
N LEU A 151 -1.76 -0.21 -20.29
CA LEU A 151 -1.66 1.18 -20.78
C LEU A 151 -3.04 1.80 -20.99
N ASP A 152 -4.00 1.04 -21.52
CA ASP A 152 -5.38 1.50 -21.68
C ASP A 152 -6.03 1.77 -20.32
N ALA A 153 -5.84 0.86 -19.36
CA ALA A 153 -6.28 1.07 -17.98
C ALA A 153 -5.68 2.33 -17.38
N LEU A 154 -4.36 2.52 -17.49
CA LEU A 154 -3.68 3.67 -16.90
C LEU A 154 -4.07 5.01 -17.56
N LYS A 155 -4.38 5.03 -18.85
CA LYS A 155 -4.96 6.21 -19.51
C LYS A 155 -6.32 6.55 -18.91
N HIS A 156 -7.21 5.58 -18.80
CA HIS A 156 -8.51 5.78 -18.16
C HIS A 156 -8.41 6.19 -16.68
N ILE A 157 -7.46 5.61 -15.93
CA ILE A 157 -7.15 6.02 -14.56
C ILE A 157 -6.68 7.48 -14.52
N THR A 158 -5.86 7.92 -15.48
CA THR A 158 -5.35 9.29 -15.56
C THR A 158 -6.47 10.29 -15.84
N ASP A 159 -7.34 10.01 -16.81
CA ASP A 159 -8.56 10.79 -17.04
C ASP A 159 -9.44 10.87 -15.76
N LEU A 160 -9.60 9.77 -15.01
CA LEU A 160 -10.39 9.75 -13.76
C LEU A 160 -9.73 10.59 -12.65
N LYS A 161 -8.40 10.71 -12.68
CA LYS A 161 -7.68 11.66 -11.82
C LYS A 161 -7.98 13.10 -12.22
N GLU A 162 -7.98 13.42 -13.52
CA GLU A 162 -8.34 14.76 -14.01
C GLU A 162 -9.79 15.13 -13.66
N GLU A 163 -10.69 14.15 -13.67
CA GLU A 163 -12.07 14.28 -13.17
C GLU A 163 -12.19 14.39 -11.63
N GLY A 164 -11.07 14.36 -10.90
CA GLY A 164 -11.03 14.51 -9.45
C GLY A 164 -11.45 13.27 -8.65
N LYS A 165 -11.62 12.10 -9.27
CA LYS A 165 -12.00 10.85 -8.59
C LYS A 165 -10.80 10.16 -7.93
N ILE A 166 -9.58 10.47 -8.39
CA ILE A 166 -8.31 9.95 -7.89
C ILE A 166 -7.36 11.14 -7.71
N LYS A 167 -6.74 11.29 -6.54
CA LYS A 167 -5.76 12.36 -6.30
C LYS A 167 -4.38 12.00 -6.84
N THR A 168 -3.92 10.78 -6.60
CA THR A 168 -2.62 10.29 -7.09
C THR A 168 -2.69 8.87 -7.66
N VAL A 169 -1.86 8.61 -8.67
CA VAL A 169 -1.78 7.31 -9.36
C VAL A 169 -0.45 6.66 -9.02
N ALA A 170 -0.49 5.40 -8.62
CA ALA A 170 0.66 4.59 -8.27
C ALA A 170 0.53 3.19 -8.89
N LEU A 171 1.61 2.43 -8.85
CA LEU A 171 1.68 1.05 -9.31
C LEU A 171 1.95 0.10 -8.14
N THR A 172 1.66 -1.18 -8.32
CA THR A 172 2.09 -2.25 -7.41
C THR A 172 2.60 -3.46 -8.18
N ASN A 173 3.82 -3.89 -7.86
CA ASN A 173 4.55 -4.99 -8.48
C ASN A 173 4.84 -4.81 -9.98
N PHE A 174 4.88 -3.58 -10.49
CA PHE A 174 5.38 -3.30 -11.85
C PHE A 174 6.90 -3.53 -11.93
N ASP A 175 7.38 -4.13 -13.01
CA ASP A 175 8.81 -4.27 -13.25
C ASP A 175 9.42 -2.95 -13.80
N THR A 176 10.75 -2.90 -13.89
CA THR A 176 11.45 -1.68 -14.31
C THR A 176 11.12 -1.29 -15.75
N GLU A 177 11.03 -2.27 -16.66
CA GLU A 177 10.78 -2.02 -18.08
C GLU A 177 9.39 -1.40 -18.29
N ARG A 178 8.38 -1.98 -17.64
CA ARG A 178 7.00 -1.50 -17.72
C ARG A 178 6.82 -0.18 -16.99
N LEU A 179 7.47 0.04 -15.85
CA LEU A 179 7.48 1.37 -15.22
C LEU A 179 8.06 2.42 -16.17
N GLN A 180 9.19 2.14 -16.83
CA GLN A 180 9.79 3.07 -17.79
C GLN A 180 8.83 3.40 -18.93
N ILE A 181 8.24 2.39 -19.58
CA ILE A 181 7.28 2.57 -20.67
C ILE A 181 6.08 3.43 -20.23
N ILE A 182 5.56 3.20 -19.02
CA ILE A 182 4.44 3.97 -18.45
C ILE A 182 4.82 5.45 -18.31
N LEU A 183 6.02 5.73 -17.78
CA LEU A 183 6.50 7.10 -17.58
C LEU A 183 6.78 7.82 -18.90
N GLU A 184 7.29 7.11 -19.91
CA GLU A 184 7.49 7.61 -21.28
C GLU A 184 6.17 7.94 -21.98
N ASN A 185 5.08 7.26 -21.61
CA ASN A 185 3.72 7.59 -22.04
C ASN A 185 3.10 8.77 -21.27
N GLY A 186 3.88 9.48 -20.44
CA GLY A 186 3.44 10.69 -19.73
C GLY A 186 2.55 10.45 -18.52
N ILE A 187 2.38 9.19 -18.08
CA ILE A 187 1.47 8.84 -16.99
C ILE A 187 2.08 9.28 -15.64
N PRO A 188 1.38 10.06 -14.81
CA PRO A 188 1.95 10.71 -13.62
C PRO A 188 2.00 9.78 -12.40
N ILE A 189 2.80 8.71 -12.50
CA ILE A 189 3.01 7.76 -11.42
C ILE A 189 3.82 8.41 -10.29
N VAL A 190 3.32 8.34 -9.05
CA VAL A 190 4.01 8.86 -7.85
C VAL A 190 4.84 7.80 -7.12
N SER A 191 4.42 6.53 -7.18
CA SER A 191 5.14 5.42 -6.56
C SER A 191 4.88 4.07 -7.21
N ASN A 192 5.79 3.12 -7.01
CA ASN A 192 5.59 1.70 -7.30
C ASN A 192 5.80 0.89 -6.02
N GLN A 193 4.77 0.18 -5.56
CA GLN A 193 4.85 -0.66 -4.38
C GLN A 193 5.46 -2.02 -4.73
N VAL A 194 6.57 -2.41 -4.08
CA VAL A 194 7.34 -3.62 -4.43
C VAL A 194 7.74 -4.43 -3.20
N GLN A 195 7.99 -5.73 -3.39
CA GLN A 195 8.59 -6.55 -2.34
C GLN A 195 10.06 -6.18 -2.20
N HIS A 196 10.49 -5.81 -1.00
CA HIS A 196 11.89 -5.54 -0.70
C HIS A 196 12.21 -5.86 0.75
N SER A 197 13.32 -6.55 0.97
CA SER A 197 13.86 -6.84 2.30
C SER A 197 15.37 -7.01 2.21
N ILE A 198 16.04 -7.27 3.33
CA ILE A 198 17.45 -7.65 3.33
C ILE A 198 17.72 -8.98 2.61
N VAL A 199 16.69 -9.80 2.37
CA VAL A 199 16.80 -11.07 1.63
C VAL A 199 16.41 -10.86 0.16
N ASP A 200 15.40 -10.03 -0.11
CA ASP A 200 14.96 -9.72 -1.46
C ASP A 200 15.40 -8.31 -1.89
N MET A 201 16.61 -8.22 -2.43
CA MET A 201 17.20 -6.97 -2.90
C MET A 201 16.99 -6.72 -4.41
N ARG A 202 16.15 -7.49 -5.10
CA ARG A 202 15.94 -7.34 -6.56
C ARG A 202 15.57 -5.91 -6.98
N PRO A 203 14.72 -5.16 -6.24
CA PRO A 203 14.43 -3.76 -6.57
C PRO A 203 15.65 -2.82 -6.53
N GLN A 204 16.72 -3.15 -5.81
CA GLN A 204 17.92 -2.30 -5.74
C GLN A 204 18.77 -2.33 -7.02
N LYS A 205 18.45 -3.20 -7.98
CA LYS A 205 19.11 -3.23 -9.29
C LYS A 205 18.63 -2.04 -10.13
N LYS A 206 17.95 -2.31 -11.25
CA LYS A 206 17.54 -1.26 -12.19
C LYS A 206 16.38 -0.38 -11.71
N MET A 207 15.52 -0.90 -10.82
CA MET A 207 14.33 -0.19 -10.36
C MET A 207 14.67 1.04 -9.51
N ALA A 208 15.60 0.90 -8.56
CA ALA A 208 16.03 2.01 -7.70
C ALA A 208 16.61 3.16 -8.53
N GLU A 209 17.52 2.86 -9.47
CA GLU A 209 18.12 3.85 -10.36
C GLU A 209 17.06 4.58 -11.20
N LEU A 210 16.12 3.85 -11.82
CA LEU A 210 15.02 4.46 -12.57
C LEU A 210 14.17 5.37 -11.68
N CYS A 211 13.85 4.95 -10.45
CA CYS A 211 13.07 5.72 -9.50
C CYS A 211 13.79 7.01 -9.08
N GLU A 212 15.10 6.96 -8.85
CA GLU A 212 15.92 8.14 -8.56
C GLU A 212 15.93 9.14 -9.71
N LEU A 213 16.12 8.66 -10.94
CA LEU A 213 16.14 9.49 -12.15
C LEU A 213 14.78 10.13 -12.46
N THR A 214 13.69 9.42 -12.18
CA THR A 214 12.34 9.82 -12.60
C THR A 214 11.53 10.50 -11.50
N GLY A 215 12.00 10.46 -10.26
CA GLY A 215 11.30 10.98 -9.08
C GLY A 215 10.25 10.05 -8.48
N VAL A 216 9.92 8.94 -9.16
CA VAL A 216 9.01 7.90 -8.65
C VAL A 216 9.58 7.32 -7.35
N LYS A 217 8.73 7.12 -6.34
CA LYS A 217 9.16 6.54 -5.06
C LYS A 217 8.83 5.05 -4.96
N LEU A 218 9.55 4.35 -4.09
CA LEU A 218 9.25 2.97 -3.75
C LEU A 218 8.53 2.90 -2.40
N ILE A 219 7.39 2.22 -2.39
CA ILE A 219 6.75 1.75 -1.16
C ILE A 219 7.10 0.27 -1.03
N THR A 220 7.64 -0.17 0.10
CA THR A 220 8.11 -1.55 0.24
C THR A 220 7.20 -2.35 1.16
N TYR A 221 6.89 -3.58 0.74
CA TYR A 221 6.22 -4.56 1.59
C TYR A 221 7.11 -5.79 1.81
N GLY A 222 6.85 -6.54 2.87
CA GLY A 222 7.65 -7.71 3.19
C GLY A 222 9.02 -7.41 3.79
N THR A 223 9.25 -6.16 4.20
CA THR A 223 10.52 -5.67 4.75
C THR A 223 11.05 -6.54 5.89
N VAL A 224 10.16 -7.06 6.74
CA VAL A 224 10.48 -7.97 7.85
C VAL A 224 10.15 -9.44 7.57
N MET A 225 10.02 -9.82 6.29
CA MET A 225 9.78 -11.19 5.83
C MET A 225 8.58 -11.86 6.51
N GLY A 226 7.48 -11.12 6.66
CA GLY A 226 6.26 -11.63 7.32
C GLY A 226 6.43 -11.95 8.81
N GLY A 227 7.49 -11.43 9.44
CA GLY A 227 7.84 -11.68 10.84
C GLY A 227 9.02 -12.63 11.05
N LEU A 228 9.61 -13.19 9.98
CA LEU A 228 10.82 -14.01 10.10
C LEU A 228 12.01 -13.19 10.63
N LEU A 229 12.07 -11.90 10.28
CA LEU A 229 13.06 -10.97 10.85
C LEU A 229 12.51 -10.36 12.14
N SER A 230 12.40 -11.19 13.18
CA SER A 230 11.98 -10.76 14.53
C SER A 230 12.70 -11.55 15.61
N GLU A 231 12.65 -11.01 16.84
CA GLU A 231 13.26 -11.62 18.03
C GLU A 231 12.76 -13.05 18.30
N LYS A 232 11.56 -13.40 17.80
CA LYS A 232 10.96 -14.74 17.94
C LYS A 232 11.87 -15.87 17.42
N PHE A 233 12.75 -15.57 16.46
CA PHE A 233 13.58 -16.56 15.79
C PHE A 233 15.08 -16.48 16.15
N LEU A 234 15.53 -15.51 16.96
CA LEU A 234 16.96 -15.26 17.21
C LEU A 234 17.66 -16.42 17.94
N ASP A 235 17.01 -17.01 18.95
CA ASP A 235 17.60 -18.06 19.79
C ASP A 235 17.19 -19.48 19.37
N THR A 236 16.62 -19.63 18.16
CA THR A 236 16.21 -20.94 17.67
C THR A 236 17.43 -21.79 17.32
N ASN A 237 17.60 -22.93 18.01
CA ASN A 237 18.62 -23.90 17.66
C ASN A 237 18.22 -24.65 16.37
N ILE A 238 18.79 -24.22 15.25
CA ILE A 238 18.51 -24.76 13.90
C ILE A 238 18.88 -26.24 13.72
N ASN A 239 19.68 -26.82 14.63
CA ASN A 239 20.05 -28.23 14.59
C ASN A 239 18.99 -29.15 15.19
N ILE A 240 17.99 -28.60 15.89
CA ILE A 240 16.88 -29.37 16.46
C ILE A 240 15.67 -29.20 15.53
N PRO A 241 15.20 -30.27 14.87
CA PRO A 241 14.00 -30.21 14.04
C PRO A 241 12.82 -29.65 14.83
N PHE A 242 12.09 -28.70 14.24
CA PHE A 242 10.89 -28.08 14.82
C PHE A 242 11.08 -27.28 16.12
N ALA A 243 12.32 -26.95 16.51
CA ALA A 243 12.57 -26.12 17.70
C ALA A 243 12.17 -24.64 17.54
N GLY A 244 11.94 -24.18 16.31
CA GLY A 244 11.54 -22.80 16.03
C GLY A 244 10.03 -22.56 16.17
N PRO A 245 9.61 -21.28 16.34
CA PRO A 245 8.20 -20.91 16.26
C PRO A 245 7.51 -21.44 14.99
N PRO A 246 6.22 -21.82 15.07
CA PRO A 246 5.51 -22.36 13.92
C PRO A 246 5.35 -21.31 12.81
N LEU A 247 5.52 -21.75 11.55
CA LEU A 247 5.29 -20.93 10.36
C LEU A 247 3.84 -21.07 9.88
N ASN A 248 2.91 -20.69 10.77
CA ASN A 248 1.47 -20.96 10.61
C ASN A 248 0.67 -19.81 9.99
N THR A 249 1.29 -18.69 9.68
CA THR A 249 0.60 -17.56 9.04
C THR A 249 0.79 -17.58 7.52
N PRO A 250 -0.18 -17.09 6.73
CA PRO A 250 -0.03 -16.98 5.28
C PRO A 250 1.22 -16.19 4.87
N SER A 251 1.56 -15.12 5.61
CA SER A 251 2.76 -14.32 5.37
C SER A 251 4.04 -15.12 5.62
N LEU A 252 4.18 -15.80 6.76
CA LEU A 252 5.37 -16.61 7.06
C LEU A 252 5.58 -17.71 6.01
N GLN A 253 4.49 -18.36 5.56
CA GLN A 253 4.55 -19.36 4.51
C GLN A 253 4.95 -18.78 3.14
N LYS A 254 4.44 -17.59 2.79
CA LYS A 254 4.85 -16.86 1.58
C LYS A 254 6.35 -16.60 1.58
N TYR A 255 6.87 -16.00 2.67
CA TYR A 255 8.27 -15.57 2.71
C TYR A 255 9.26 -16.72 2.86
N LYS A 256 8.85 -17.86 3.46
CA LYS A 256 9.63 -19.10 3.41
C LYS A 256 9.92 -19.56 1.97
N ARG A 257 8.94 -19.47 1.07
CA ARG A 257 9.10 -19.85 -0.34
C ARG A 257 9.98 -18.86 -1.12
N VAL A 258 9.93 -17.58 -0.75
CA VAL A 258 10.79 -16.54 -1.34
C VAL A 258 12.25 -16.76 -0.99
N SER A 259 12.55 -17.16 0.25
CA SER A 259 13.94 -17.41 0.71
C SER A 259 14.56 -18.72 0.20
N SER A 260 13.77 -19.61 -0.39
CA SER A 260 14.25 -20.88 -0.96
C SER A 260 14.60 -20.82 -2.45
N LEU A 261 14.46 -19.64 -3.07
CA LEU A 261 14.83 -19.32 -4.46
C LEU A 261 16.16 -18.57 -4.48
#